data_AF-A0A7G8E6I5-F1
#
_entry.id   AF-A0A7G8E6I5-F1
#
_cell.length_a   1.000
_cell.length_b   1.000
_cell.length_c   1.000
_cell.angle_alpha   90.00
_cell.angle_beta   90.00
_cell.angle_gamma   90.00
#
_symmetry.space_group_name_H-M   'P 1'
#
loop_
_entity.id
_entity.type
_entity.pdbx_description
1 polymer ?
#
loop_
_entity_poly.entity_id
_entity_poly.type
_entity_poly.pdbx_seq_one_letter_code
_entity_poly.pdbx_strand_id
1 'polypeptide(L)' 'MTFKELVASFNKQGTSWDELCLEIRCESCFASVFDEVNEQMGSSSDVLARLADEFPNHYKSYAKERGLVQP' A
#
# COMPACT_ATOMS: atom_id res chain seq x y z
N MET A 1 -10.49 -12.10 4.06
CA MET A 1 -9.08 -12.10 3.65
C MET A 1 -8.42 -10.92 4.35
N THR A 2 -7.26 -11.11 4.96
CA THR A 2 -6.53 -10.00 5.61
C THR A 2 -5.64 -9.26 4.60
N PHE A 3 -5.27 -8.00 4.86
CA PHE A 3 -4.34 -7.26 4.00
C PHE A 3 -2.99 -7.95 3.86
N LYS A 4 -2.51 -8.59 4.94
CA LYS A 4 -1.31 -9.42 4.92
C LYS A 4 -1.39 -10.55 3.90
N GLU A 5 -2.49 -11.30 3.90
CA GLU A 5 -2.72 -12.39 2.93
C GLU A 5 -2.88 -11.86 1.50
N LEU A 6 -3.54 -10.72 1.34
CA LEU A 6 -3.72 -10.06 0.04
C LEU A 6 -2.37 -9.68 -0.57
N VAL A 7 -1.51 -8.98 0.19
CA VAL A 7 -0.16 -8.58 -0.26
C VAL A 7 0.73 -9.80 -0.49
N ALA A 8 0.65 -10.81 0.38
CA ALA A 8 1.39 -12.06 0.20
C ALA A 8 0.97 -12.80 -1.09
N SER A 9 -0.33 -12.79 -1.41
CA SER A 9 -0.86 -13.36 -2.65
C SER A 9 -0.42 -12.55 -3.86
N PHE A 10 -0.48 -11.22 -3.79
CA PHE A 10 0.01 -10.31 -4.83
C PHE A 10 1.52 -10.52 -5.11
N ASN A 11 2.35 -10.68 -4.07
CA ASN A 11 3.78 -10.98 -4.20
C ASN A 11 4.03 -12.32 -4.92
N LYS A 12 3.16 -13.30 -4.71
CA LYS A 12 3.21 -14.61 -5.38
C LYS A 12 2.50 -14.60 -6.75
N GLN A 13 2.09 -13.44 -7.26
CA GLN A 13 1.32 -13.28 -8.50
C GLN A 13 -0.03 -14.02 -8.50
N GLY A 14 -0.58 -14.31 -7.32
CA GLY A 14 -1.90 -14.91 -7.14
C GLY A 14 -3.05 -13.90 -7.08
N THR A 15 -2.73 -12.63 -6.87
CA THR A 15 -3.67 -11.51 -6.88
C THR A 15 -3.17 -10.46 -7.85
N SER A 16 -4.08 -9.85 -8.62
CA SER A 16 -3.74 -8.79 -9.56
C SER A 16 -3.64 -7.41 -8.90
N TRP A 17 -3.03 -6.44 -9.60
CA TRP A 17 -2.95 -5.05 -9.13
C TRP A 17 -4.34 -4.44 -8.88
N ASP A 18 -5.27 -4.66 -9.81
CA ASP A 18 -6.64 -4.14 -9.72
C ASP A 18 -7.36 -4.66 -8.47
N GLU A 19 -7.26 -5.97 -8.19
CA GLU A 19 -7.81 -6.57 -6.98
C GLU A 19 -7.18 -6.02 -5.70
N LEU A 20 -5.87 -5.77 -5.70
CA LEU A 20 -5.19 -5.16 -4.55
C LEU A 20 -5.70 -3.73 -4.32
N CYS A 21 -5.89 -2.94 -5.39
CA CYS A 21 -6.44 -1.60 -5.31
C CYS A 21 -7.92 -1.56 -4.89
N LEU A 22 -8.74 -2.54 -5.30
CA LEU A 22 -10.16 -2.64 -4.93
C LEU A 22 -10.40 -2.80 -3.41
N GLU A 23 -9.42 -3.36 -2.70
CA GLU A 23 -9.47 -3.52 -1.25
C GLU A 23 -9.08 -2.22 -0.51
N ILE A 24 -8.51 -1.24 -1.20
CA ILE A 24 -8.14 0.07 -0.64
C ILE A 24 -9.38 0.98 -0.61
N ARG A 25 -10.22 0.71 0.40
CA ARG A 25 -11.44 1.44 0.83
C ARG A 25 -11.29 2.90 1.22
N CYS A 26 -10.16 3.14 1.87
CA CYS A 26 -10.06 4.16 2.91
C CYS A 26 -8.58 4.44 3.24
N GLU A 27 -8.31 5.54 3.94
CA GLU A 27 -6.95 5.90 4.36
C GLU A 27 -6.29 4.84 5.25
N SER A 28 -7.03 4.25 6.20
CA SER A 28 -6.52 3.17 7.05
C SER A 28 -6.26 1.86 6.27
N CYS A 29 -7.06 1.61 5.23
CA CYS A 29 -6.93 0.48 4.32
C CYS A 29 -5.62 0.63 3.53
N PHE A 30 -5.40 1.82 2.96
CA PHE A 30 -4.17 2.19 2.27
C PHE A 30 -2.95 2.03 3.17
N ALA A 31 -2.97 2.61 4.38
CA ALA A 31 -1.87 2.52 5.32
C ALA A 31 -1.49 1.07 5.63
N SER A 32 -2.50 0.22 5.86
CA SER A 32 -2.29 -1.21 6.15
C SER A 32 -1.68 -1.95 4.96
N VAL A 33 -2.19 -1.74 3.74
CA VAL A 33 -1.62 -2.34 2.53
C VAL A 33 -0.21 -1.84 2.26
N PHE A 34 0.03 -0.54 2.41
CA PHE A 34 1.33 0.09 2.20
C PHE A 34 2.39 -0.43 3.18
N ASP A 35 2.05 -0.53 4.47
CA ASP A 35 2.93 -1.10 5.49
C ASP A 35 3.23 -2.57 5.19
N GLU A 36 2.22 -3.39 4.85
CA GLU A 36 2.41 -4.80 4.50
C GLU A 36 3.26 -4.99 3.24
N VAL A 37 3.08 -4.15 2.20
CA VAL A 37 3.96 -4.16 1.01
C VAL A 37 5.38 -3.80 1.39
N ASN A 38 5.57 -2.77 2.23
CA ASN A 38 6.88 -2.36 2.70
C ASN A 38 7.57 -3.45 3.53
N GLU A 39 6.83 -4.15 4.40
CA GLU A 39 7.36 -5.24 5.22
C GLU A 39 7.67 -6.51 4.40
N GLN A 40 6.82 -6.87 3.44
CA GLN A 40 6.95 -8.13 2.69
C GLN A 40 7.81 -8.01 1.42
N MET A 41 7.79 -6.86 0.75
CA MET A 41 8.51 -6.60 -0.51
C MET A 41 9.68 -5.63 -0.35
N GLY A 42 9.76 -4.93 0.79
CA GLY A 42 10.80 -3.96 1.08
C GLY A 42 10.45 -2.53 0.65
N SER A 43 11.11 -1.58 1.30
CA SER A 43 10.92 -0.12 1.11
C SER A 43 11.32 0.43 -0.26
N SER A 44 12.05 -0.36 -1.05
CA SER A 44 12.45 0.00 -2.42
C SER A 44 11.56 -0.62 -3.49
N SER A 45 10.43 -1.23 -3.09
CA SER A 45 9.50 -1.85 -4.04
C SER A 45 8.80 -0.81 -4.90
N ASP A 46 8.79 -1.02 -6.23
CA ASP A 46 8.03 -0.21 -7.19
C ASP A 46 6.52 -0.19 -6.89
N VAL A 47 6.04 -1.20 -6.16
CA VAL A 47 4.64 -1.31 -5.73
C VAL A 47 4.27 -0.17 -4.79
N LEU A 48 5.17 0.25 -3.90
CA LEU A 48 4.93 1.39 -2.99
C LEU A 48 4.81 2.70 -3.77
N ALA A 49 5.67 2.90 -4.78
CA ALA A 49 5.60 4.06 -5.65
C ALA A 49 4.29 4.08 -6.45
N ARG A 50 3.87 2.93 -7.00
CA ARG A 50 2.57 2.81 -7.69
C ARG A 50 1.39 3.06 -6.76
N LEU A 51 1.45 2.59 -5.51
CA LEU A 51 0.39 2.85 -4.52
C LEU A 51 0.27 4.34 -4.22
N ALA A 52 1.40 5.02 -4.05
CA ALA A 52 1.43 6.46 -3.81
C ALA A 52 0.90 7.28 -5.01
N ASP A 53 1.16 6.82 -6.24
CA ASP A 53 0.69 7.47 -7.47
C ASP A 53 -0.81 7.23 -7.72
N GLU A 54 -1.31 6.02 -7.47
CA GLU A 54 -2.73 5.65 -7.64
C GLU A 54 -3.62 6.30 -6.57
N PHE A 55 -3.12 6.39 -5.32
CA PHE A 55 -3.85 6.95 -4.19
C PHE A 55 -3.13 8.15 -3.54
N PRO A 56 -2.93 9.26 -4.28
CA PRO A 56 -2.09 10.36 -3.83
C PRO A 56 -2.65 11.07 -2.60
N ASN A 57 -3.98 11.12 -2.47
CA ASN A 57 -4.64 11.69 -1.30
C ASN A 57 -4.40 10.84 -0.04
N HIS A 58 -4.52 9.51 -0.15
CA HIS A 58 -4.29 8.61 0.97
C HIS A 58 -2.81 8.57 1.35
N TYR A 59 -1.91 8.58 0.37
CA TYR A 59 -0.48 8.67 0.61
C TYR A 59 -0.11 9.98 1.31
N LYS A 60 -0.68 11.11 0.91
CA LYS A 60 -0.43 12.40 1.58
C LYS A 60 -0.83 12.37 3.05
N SER A 61 -2.00 11.82 3.37
CA SER A 61 -2.43 11.64 4.77
C SER A 61 -1.52 10.69 5.52
N TYR A 62 -1.21 9.52 4.95
CA TYR A 62 -0.28 8.55 5.54
C TYR A 62 1.10 9.16 5.83
N ALA A 63 1.68 9.86 4.85
CA ALA A 63 2.98 10.49 4.97
C ALA A 63 2.96 11.63 6.01
N LYS A 64 1.84 12.35 6.14
CA LYS A 64 1.66 13.35 7.19
C LYS A 64 1.59 12.70 8.58
N GLU A 65 0.84 11.62 8.74
CA GLU A 65 0.73 10.89 10.02
C GLU A 65 2.05 10.24 10.43
N ARG A 66 2.83 9.74 9.47
CA ARG A 66 4.15 9.13 9.70
C ARG A 66 5.29 10.15 9.82
N GLY A 67 5.01 11.45 9.63
CA GLY A 67 6.04 12.51 9.66
C GLY A 67 7.04 12.46 8.51
N LEU A 68 6.69 11.80 7.40
CA LEU A 68 7.53 11.66 6.21
C LEU A 68 7.48 12.90 5.31
N VAL A 69 6.47 13.75 5.48
CA VAL A 69 6.41 15.08 4.83
C VAL A 69 7.04 16.09 5.77
N GLN A 70 8.28 16.51 5.47
CA GLN A 70 8.86 17.70 6.08
C GLN A 70 8.26 18.96 5.43
N PRO A 71 8.08 20.06 6.19
CA PRO A 71 7.57 21.33 5.69
C PRO A 71 8.47 21.99 4.64
#